data_AF-A0AAE0RR12-F1
#
_entry.id   AF-A0AAE0RR12-F1
#
_cell.length_a   1.000
_cell.length_b   1.000
_cell.length_c   1.000
_cell.angle_alpha   90.00
_cell.angle_beta   90.00
_cell.angle_gamma   90.00
#
_symmetry.space_group_name_H-M   'P 1'
#
loop_
_entity.id
_entity.type
_entity.pdbx_description
1 polymer ?
#
loop_
_entity_poly.entity_id
_entity_poly.type
_entity_poly.pdbx_seq_one_letter_code
_entity_poly.pdbx_strand_id
1 'polypeptide(L)'
;MDSDTLLFLTLVNVFVLLLLPAEGAEYYGTFPNNFMWGLATSAHQIEGAWNDSGKSEHIWDRFCHAGKCWNGATGDVACDSFHKYMVDVQLLKKIGVTHYRFSLAWTRIIPNPLTGEVNHEGLNYYQKLIDELQRNNIIPLVTIFHWDLPQTLEDIGSWANESLVGYYKHYADVVFKAYGDKVLMI
;
A
#
# COMPACT_ATOMS: atom_id res chain seq x y z
N MET A 1 -38.91 25.72 20.51
CA MET A 1 -37.94 24.79 21.12
C MET A 1 -38.15 24.87 22.61
N ASP A 2 -38.46 23.76 23.26
CA ASP A 2 -38.68 23.75 24.71
C ASP A 2 -37.35 23.88 25.48
N SER A 3 -37.46 24.20 26.76
CA SER A 3 -36.32 24.43 27.66
C SER A 3 -35.40 23.20 27.73
N ASP A 4 -35.96 22.00 27.65
CA ASP A 4 -35.24 20.74 27.79
C ASP A 4 -34.44 20.42 26.52
N THR A 5 -34.99 20.72 25.35
CA THR A 5 -34.29 20.61 24.05
C THR A 5 -33.15 21.62 23.95
N LEU A 6 -33.34 22.84 24.45
CA LEU A 6 -32.28 23.85 24.51
C LEU A 6 -31.15 23.42 25.46
N LEU A 7 -31.48 22.88 26.63
CA LEU A 7 -30.50 22.38 27.60
C LEU A 7 -29.72 21.18 27.05
N PHE A 8 -30.41 20.23 26.40
CA PHE A 8 -29.78 19.07 25.77
C PHE A 8 -28.80 19.48 24.66
N LEU A 9 -29.22 20.36 23.74
CA LEU A 9 -28.35 20.86 22.68
C LEU A 9 -27.17 21.66 23.23
N THR A 10 -27.36 22.40 24.32
CA THR A 10 -26.27 23.14 24.98
C THR A 10 -25.28 22.19 25.63
N LEU A 11 -25.76 21.16 26.34
CA LEU A 11 -24.90 20.15 26.97
C LEU A 11 -24.13 19.32 25.94
N VAL A 12 -24.77 18.92 24.83
CA VAL A 12 -24.11 18.20 23.73
C VAL A 12 -23.03 19.07 23.07
N ASN A 13 -23.30 20.35 22.79
CA ASN A 13 -22.30 21.25 22.23
C ASN A 13 -21.11 21.47 23.19
N VAL A 14 -21.36 21.64 24.50
CA VAL A 14 -20.30 21.77 25.51
C VAL A 14 -19.46 20.49 25.61
N PHE A 15 -20.09 19.31 25.56
CA PHE A 15 -19.37 18.02 25.58
C PHE A 15 -18.55 17.79 24.30
N VAL A 16 -19.07 18.18 23.14
CA VAL A 16 -18.34 18.11 21.86
C VAL A 16 -17.14 19.08 21.87
N LEU A 17 -17.31 20.30 22.40
CA LEU A 17 -16.19 21.25 22.58
C LEU A 17 -15.12 20.76 23.57
N LEU A 18 -15.50 19.98 24.58
CA LEU A 18 -14.55 19.39 25.55
C LEU A 18 -13.84 18.13 25.03
N LEU A 19 -14.37 17.48 23.98
CA LEU A 19 -13.79 16.29 23.34
C LEU A 19 -12.94 16.62 22.11
N LEU A 20 -13.03 17.84 21.58
CA LEU A 20 -12.05 18.32 20.62
C LEU A 20 -10.72 18.46 21.36
N PRO A 21 -9.63 17.84 20.87
CA PRO A 21 -8.31 18.16 21.39
C PRO A 21 -8.18 19.68 21.28
N ALA A 22 -7.65 20.33 22.34
CA ALA A 22 -7.38 21.75 22.29
C ALA A 22 -6.69 22.07 20.95
N GLU A 23 -7.29 22.94 20.14
CA GLU A 23 -6.63 23.48 18.96
C GLU A 23 -5.25 24.00 19.42
N GLY A 24 -4.18 23.42 18.89
CA GLY A 24 -2.82 23.81 19.26
C GLY A 24 -2.08 22.91 20.25
N ALA A 25 -2.43 21.62 20.38
CA ALA A 25 -1.47 20.63 20.88
C ALA A 25 -0.37 20.35 19.82
N GLU A 26 0.31 21.41 19.38
CA GLU A 26 1.57 21.31 18.65
C GLU A 26 2.61 20.76 19.63
N TYR A 27 3.22 19.63 19.28
CA TYR A 27 4.37 19.13 20.02
C TYR A 27 5.55 20.08 19.71
N TYR A 28 5.81 21.02 20.61
CA TYR A 28 6.94 21.94 20.47
C TYR A 28 8.26 21.17 20.68
N GLY A 29 8.93 20.87 19.58
CA GLY A 29 10.23 20.24 19.54
C GLY A 29 10.77 20.18 18.12
N THR A 30 12.10 20.22 17.97
CA THR A 30 12.75 20.04 16.68
C THR A 30 13.22 18.60 16.56
N PHE A 31 12.80 17.91 15.50
CA PHE A 31 13.39 16.63 15.15
C PHE A 31 14.85 16.81 14.71
N PRO A 32 15.70 15.77 14.84
CA PRO A 32 17.04 15.80 14.26
C PRO A 32 17.00 16.18 12.76
N ASN A 33 18.02 16.87 12.27
CA ASN A 33 18.07 17.31 10.86
C ASN A 33 17.98 16.15 9.84
N ASN A 34 18.32 14.93 10.26
CA ASN A 34 18.25 13.71 9.46
C ASN A 34 17.00 12.86 9.74
N PHE A 35 15.99 13.42 10.44
CA PHE A 35 14.73 12.72 10.65
C PHE A 35 13.98 12.51 9.33
N MET A 36 13.44 11.32 9.15
CA MET A 36 12.81 10.91 7.90
C MET A 36 11.31 11.09 7.97
N TRP A 37 10.76 11.93 7.09
CA TRP A 37 9.33 12.10 6.92
C TRP A 37 8.88 11.42 5.64
N GLY A 38 7.84 10.60 5.74
CA GLY A 38 7.32 9.86 4.60
C GLY A 38 5.85 9.54 4.72
N LEU A 39 5.28 9.13 3.59
CA LEU A 39 3.95 8.55 3.51
C LEU A 39 4.04 7.09 3.09
N ALA A 40 2.96 6.34 3.32
CA ALA A 40 2.96 4.91 3.09
C ALA A 40 1.66 4.41 2.45
N THR A 41 1.79 3.40 1.59
CA THR A 41 0.69 2.70 0.91
C THR A 41 0.98 1.19 0.83
N SER A 42 0.02 0.44 0.29
CA SER A 42 0.19 -0.97 -0.09
C SER A 42 -0.48 -1.25 -1.43
N ALA A 43 0.03 -2.23 -2.16
CA ALA A 43 -0.31 -2.49 -3.55
C ALA A 43 -1.81 -2.71 -3.77
N HIS A 44 -2.43 -3.68 -3.07
CA HIS A 44 -3.87 -3.95 -3.21
C HIS A 44 -4.74 -2.73 -2.89
N GLN A 45 -4.33 -1.90 -1.92
CA GLN A 45 -5.14 -0.77 -1.47
C GLN A 45 -5.18 0.40 -2.44
N ILE A 46 -4.17 0.56 -3.33
CA ILE A 46 -4.07 1.75 -4.19
C ILE A 46 -3.94 1.46 -5.68
N GLU A 47 -3.37 0.31 -6.07
CA GLU A 47 -2.93 0.12 -7.46
C GLU A 47 -4.09 0.02 -8.44
N GLY A 48 -5.09 -0.82 -8.14
CA GLY A 48 -6.05 -1.25 -9.15
C GLY A 48 -5.40 -2.16 -10.19
N ALA A 49 -5.98 -2.17 -11.40
CA ALA A 49 -5.48 -2.95 -12.53
C ALA A 49 -5.26 -4.41 -12.14
N TRP A 50 -6.25 -4.99 -11.46
CA TRP A 50 -6.12 -6.24 -10.71
C TRP A 50 -5.83 -7.46 -11.59
N ASN A 51 -6.26 -7.42 -12.86
CA ASN A 51 -6.11 -8.47 -13.87
C ASN A 51 -5.46 -7.97 -15.17
N ASP A 52 -4.79 -6.81 -15.12
CA ASP A 52 -4.11 -6.24 -16.28
C ASP A 52 -2.62 -6.60 -16.31
N SER A 53 -2.01 -6.50 -17.49
CA SER A 53 -0.57 -6.64 -17.69
C SER A 53 0.01 -7.93 -17.10
N GLY A 54 -0.76 -9.02 -17.15
CA GLY A 54 -0.35 -10.35 -16.68
C GLY A 54 -0.44 -10.58 -15.16
N LYS A 55 -0.96 -9.63 -14.36
CA LYS A 55 -1.21 -9.84 -12.93
C LYS A 55 -2.27 -10.94 -12.74
N SER A 56 -2.03 -11.84 -11.79
CA SER A 56 -3.01 -12.86 -11.37
C SER A 56 -3.76 -12.49 -10.08
N GLU A 57 -4.77 -13.29 -9.78
CA GLU A 57 -5.61 -13.20 -8.58
C GLU A 57 -4.80 -13.47 -7.29
N HIS A 58 -4.93 -12.60 -6.30
CA HIS A 58 -4.48 -12.84 -4.92
C HIS A 58 -5.69 -13.00 -3.97
N ILE A 59 -5.46 -13.40 -2.72
CA ILE A 59 -6.53 -13.69 -1.74
C ILE A 59 -7.58 -12.59 -1.58
N TRP A 60 -7.17 -11.32 -1.61
CA TRP A 60 -8.10 -10.20 -1.48
C TRP A 60 -9.01 -10.00 -2.71
N ASP A 61 -8.54 -10.34 -3.91
CA ASP A 61 -9.35 -10.28 -5.13
C ASP A 61 -10.49 -11.29 -4.98
N ARG A 62 -10.16 -12.56 -4.70
CA ARG A 62 -11.14 -13.64 -4.48
C ARG A 62 -12.11 -13.30 -3.36
N PHE A 63 -11.59 -12.85 -2.22
CA PHE A 63 -12.40 -12.54 -1.03
C PHE A 63 -13.40 -11.40 -1.30
N CYS A 64 -12.96 -10.30 -1.92
CA CYS A 64 -13.83 -9.19 -2.24
C CYS A 64 -14.83 -9.52 -3.36
N HIS A 65 -14.40 -10.22 -4.42
CA HIS A 65 -15.30 -10.68 -5.51
C HIS A 65 -16.35 -11.68 -5.02
N ALA A 66 -16.06 -12.43 -3.95
CA ALA A 66 -17.04 -13.27 -3.26
C ALA A 66 -18.03 -12.48 -2.36
N GLY A 67 -18.02 -11.14 -2.42
CA GLY A 67 -18.94 -10.27 -1.69
C GLY A 67 -18.66 -10.19 -0.19
N LYS A 68 -17.44 -10.52 0.26
CA LYS A 68 -17.08 -10.51 1.68
C LYS A 68 -16.52 -9.17 2.15
N CYS A 69 -16.16 -8.29 1.23
CA CYS A 69 -15.72 -6.93 1.52
C CYS A 69 -16.92 -6.01 1.78
N TRP A 70 -16.71 -4.97 2.61
CA TRP A 70 -17.76 -4.06 3.01
C TRP A 70 -18.43 -3.40 1.80
N ASN A 71 -19.77 -3.41 1.78
CA ASN A 71 -20.58 -2.81 0.72
C ASN A 71 -20.22 -3.31 -0.71
N GLY A 72 -19.68 -4.53 -0.84
CA GLY A 72 -19.25 -5.08 -2.12
C GLY A 72 -18.04 -4.38 -2.74
N ALA A 73 -17.26 -3.63 -1.95
CA ALA A 73 -16.06 -2.96 -2.43
C ALA A 73 -15.00 -3.95 -2.93
N THR A 74 -14.25 -3.58 -3.97
CA THR A 74 -13.17 -4.38 -4.54
C THR A 74 -11.91 -3.53 -4.77
N GLY A 75 -10.78 -4.21 -4.98
CA GLY A 75 -9.51 -3.59 -5.32
C GLY A 75 -9.31 -3.37 -6.83
N ASP A 76 -10.34 -3.58 -7.66
CA ASP A 76 -10.20 -3.63 -9.12
C ASP A 76 -9.63 -2.34 -9.72
N VAL A 77 -10.09 -1.20 -9.19
CA VAL A 77 -9.65 0.15 -9.57
C VAL A 77 -8.90 0.83 -8.43
N ALA A 78 -9.40 0.74 -7.20
CA ALA A 78 -8.82 1.39 -6.02
C ALA A 78 -8.55 2.90 -6.26
N CYS A 79 -7.32 3.37 -6.01
CA CYS A 79 -6.89 4.74 -6.32
C CYS A 79 -6.38 4.90 -7.77
N ASP A 80 -6.34 3.80 -8.53
CA ASP A 80 -5.84 3.71 -9.90
C ASP A 80 -4.36 4.12 -10.02
N SER A 81 -3.58 3.89 -8.95
CA SER A 81 -2.17 4.24 -8.88
C SER A 81 -1.31 3.45 -9.87
N PHE A 82 -1.76 2.29 -10.35
CA PHE A 82 -1.05 1.57 -11.43
C PHE A 82 -0.90 2.45 -12.68
N HIS A 83 -1.95 3.19 -13.04
CA HIS A 83 -1.93 4.12 -14.17
C HIS A 83 -1.48 5.53 -13.77
N LYS A 84 -1.69 5.91 -12.49
CA LYS A 84 -1.51 7.29 -11.99
C LYS A 84 -0.30 7.49 -11.09
N TYR A 85 0.63 6.54 -11.02
CA TYR A 85 1.79 6.62 -10.13
C TYR A 85 2.60 7.93 -10.28
N MET A 86 2.69 8.49 -11.49
CA MET A 86 3.34 9.79 -11.72
C MET A 86 2.63 10.93 -10.97
N VAL A 87 1.30 10.92 -10.93
CA VAL A 87 0.49 11.89 -10.17
C VAL A 87 0.76 11.73 -8.68
N ASP A 88 0.81 10.49 -8.19
CA ASP A 88 1.12 10.20 -6.79
C ASP A 88 2.49 10.74 -6.39
N VAL A 89 3.52 10.55 -7.23
CA VAL A 89 4.86 11.08 -6.98
C VAL A 89 4.88 12.62 -6.97
N GLN A 90 4.13 13.28 -7.87
CA GLN A 90 4.02 14.74 -7.85
C GLN A 90 3.32 15.25 -6.57
N LEU A 91 2.32 14.52 -6.06
CA LEU A 91 1.68 14.84 -4.78
C LEU A 91 2.64 14.68 -3.60
N LEU A 92 3.41 13.59 -3.54
CA LEU A 92 4.44 13.37 -2.52
C LEU A 92 5.45 14.51 -2.50
N LYS A 93 5.93 14.93 -3.68
CA LYS A 93 6.84 16.06 -3.84
C LYS A 93 6.22 17.37 -3.37
N LYS A 94 4.95 17.62 -3.69
CA LYS A 94 4.22 18.83 -3.26
C LYS A 94 4.03 18.89 -1.74
N ILE A 95 3.79 17.74 -1.11
CA ILE A 95 3.70 17.62 0.36
C ILE A 95 5.07 17.85 1.01
N GLY A 96 6.16 17.55 0.30
CA GLY A 96 7.54 17.79 0.78
C GLY A 96 8.09 16.65 1.62
N VAL A 97 7.60 15.42 1.43
CA VAL A 97 8.17 14.24 2.09
C VAL A 97 9.50 13.83 1.46
N THR A 98 10.37 13.22 2.26
CA THR A 98 11.67 12.71 1.80
C THR A 98 11.62 11.23 1.46
N HIS A 99 10.64 10.50 1.98
CA HIS A 99 10.53 9.05 1.84
C HIS A 99 9.12 8.62 1.41
N TYR A 100 9.04 7.52 0.68
CA TYR A 100 7.76 6.89 0.35
C TYR A 100 7.85 5.39 0.53
N ARG A 101 7.00 4.85 1.42
CA ARG A 101 6.88 3.41 1.63
C ARG A 101 5.76 2.83 0.78
N PHE A 102 6.06 1.90 -0.10
CA PHE A 102 5.04 1.18 -0.88
C PHE A 102 5.32 -0.32 -0.86
N SER A 103 4.30 -1.13 -1.11
CA SER A 103 4.49 -2.58 -1.24
C SER A 103 4.48 -3.03 -2.69
N LEU A 104 5.05 -4.20 -2.93
CA LEU A 104 4.99 -4.88 -4.21
C LEU A 104 3.88 -5.93 -4.18
N ALA A 105 3.06 -5.98 -5.21
CA ALA A 105 2.13 -7.09 -5.45
C ALA A 105 2.88 -8.32 -5.97
N TRP A 106 2.91 -9.38 -5.16
CA TRP A 106 3.53 -10.65 -5.53
C TRP A 106 2.93 -11.18 -6.84
N THR A 107 1.61 -11.23 -6.97
CA THR A 107 0.94 -11.73 -8.19
C THR A 107 1.17 -10.87 -9.43
N ARG A 108 1.63 -9.63 -9.28
CA ARG A 108 2.03 -8.78 -10.42
C ARG A 108 3.43 -9.14 -10.91
N ILE A 109 4.34 -9.53 -10.01
CA ILE A 109 5.73 -9.88 -10.34
C ILE A 109 5.89 -11.35 -10.70
N ILE A 110 5.24 -12.26 -9.96
CA ILE A 110 5.20 -13.70 -10.21
C ILE A 110 3.74 -14.14 -10.19
N PRO A 111 3.04 -14.12 -11.35
CA PRO A 111 1.62 -14.44 -11.42
C PRO A 111 1.31 -15.87 -11.01
N ASN A 112 2.22 -16.82 -11.27
CA ASN A 112 2.09 -18.19 -10.81
C ASN A 112 3.35 -18.63 -10.05
N PRO A 113 3.36 -18.49 -8.71
CA PRO A 113 4.50 -18.89 -7.88
C PRO A 113 4.88 -20.36 -7.98
N LEU A 114 3.96 -21.25 -8.39
CA LEU A 114 4.25 -22.67 -8.57
C LEU A 114 5.18 -22.93 -9.76
N THR A 115 5.09 -22.09 -10.79
CA THR A 115 6.01 -22.10 -11.94
C THR A 115 7.23 -21.19 -11.72
N GLY A 116 7.06 -20.15 -10.90
CA GLY A 116 8.09 -19.15 -10.62
C GLY A 116 8.39 -18.22 -11.80
N GLU A 117 7.59 -18.24 -12.86
CA GLU A 117 7.75 -17.39 -14.03
C GLU A 117 7.54 -15.91 -13.69
N VAL A 118 8.50 -15.08 -14.11
CA VAL A 118 8.51 -13.65 -13.81
C VAL A 118 7.73 -12.89 -14.88
N ASN A 119 6.81 -12.04 -14.45
CA ASN A 119 6.15 -11.08 -15.31
C ASN A 119 6.97 -9.80 -15.42
N HIS A 120 7.62 -9.61 -16.57
CA HIS A 120 8.46 -8.45 -16.82
C HIS A 120 7.69 -7.12 -16.85
N GLU A 121 6.42 -7.10 -17.26
CA GLU A 121 5.62 -5.86 -17.20
C GLU A 121 5.33 -5.45 -15.77
N GLY A 122 5.08 -6.42 -14.89
CA GLY A 122 4.96 -6.18 -13.46
C GLY A 122 6.25 -5.60 -12.86
N LEU A 123 7.41 -6.12 -13.24
CA LEU A 123 8.68 -5.54 -12.82
C LEU A 123 8.89 -4.11 -13.36
N ASN A 124 8.55 -3.90 -14.63
CA ASN A 124 8.69 -2.62 -15.31
C ASN A 124 7.83 -1.51 -14.65
N TYR A 125 6.64 -1.85 -14.16
CA TYR A 125 5.79 -0.90 -13.42
C TYR A 125 6.51 -0.36 -12.17
N TYR A 126 6.99 -1.23 -11.28
CA TYR A 126 7.69 -0.76 -10.07
C TYR A 126 9.02 -0.11 -10.40
N GLN A 127 9.72 -0.57 -11.44
CA GLN A 127 10.93 0.09 -11.92
C GLN A 127 10.66 1.55 -12.29
N LYS A 128 9.57 1.81 -13.04
CA LYS A 128 9.14 3.16 -13.41
C LYS A 128 8.75 4.01 -12.20
N LEU A 129 8.06 3.43 -11.22
CA LEU A 129 7.72 4.11 -9.95
C LEU A 129 8.99 4.48 -9.16
N ILE A 130 9.92 3.54 -8.98
CA ILE A 130 11.20 3.77 -8.29
C ILE A 130 11.99 4.88 -8.98
N ASP A 131 12.11 4.81 -10.31
CA ASP A 131 12.83 5.82 -11.08
C ASP A 131 12.15 7.20 -10.97
N GLU A 132 10.81 7.25 -10.92
CA GLU A 132 10.06 8.50 -10.74
C GLU A 132 10.27 9.11 -9.34
N LEU A 133 10.25 8.30 -8.29
CA LEU A 133 10.56 8.74 -6.93
C LEU A 133 11.96 9.33 -6.83
N GLN A 134 12.96 8.60 -7.34
CA GLN A 134 14.36 9.04 -7.34
C GLN A 134 14.57 10.33 -8.14
N ARG A 135 13.95 10.45 -9.32
CA ARG A 135 13.98 11.68 -10.13
C ARG A 135 13.38 12.89 -9.41
N ASN A 136 12.56 12.67 -8.39
CA ASN A 136 11.96 13.70 -7.55
C ASN A 136 12.61 13.80 -6.15
N ASN A 137 13.78 13.18 -5.94
CA ASN A 137 14.52 13.14 -4.67
C ASN A 137 13.73 12.54 -3.50
N ILE A 138 12.83 11.60 -3.79
CA ILE A 138 12.09 10.84 -2.78
C ILE A 138 12.72 9.45 -2.69
N ILE A 139 13.11 9.06 -1.48
CA ILE A 139 13.76 7.78 -1.24
C ILE A 139 12.68 6.68 -1.13
N PRO A 140 12.74 5.64 -1.98
CA PRO A 140 11.81 4.51 -1.91
C PRO A 140 12.12 3.62 -0.69
N LEU A 141 11.09 3.26 0.07
CA LEU A 141 11.10 2.15 1.02
C LEU A 141 10.16 1.07 0.51
N VAL A 142 10.68 -0.10 0.21
CA VAL A 142 9.87 -1.16 -0.38
C VAL A 142 9.44 -2.14 0.70
N THR A 143 8.17 -2.53 0.68
CA THR A 143 7.64 -3.65 1.47
C THR A 143 7.43 -4.83 0.54
N ILE A 144 8.21 -5.91 0.69
CA ILE A 144 8.13 -7.06 -0.23
C ILE A 144 6.73 -7.71 -0.23
N PHE A 145 6.10 -7.83 0.94
CA PHE A 145 4.79 -8.46 1.09
C PHE A 145 3.88 -7.71 2.03
N HIS A 146 2.64 -7.45 1.58
CA HIS A 146 1.63 -6.73 2.34
C HIS A 146 0.25 -7.39 2.19
N TRP A 147 0.18 -8.67 2.59
CA TRP A 147 -1.05 -9.46 2.75
C TRP A 147 -1.77 -9.87 1.46
N ASP A 148 -1.19 -9.61 0.30
CA ASP A 148 -1.70 -9.94 -1.02
C ASP A 148 -1.11 -11.27 -1.55
N LEU A 149 -1.31 -12.34 -0.77
CA LEU A 149 -0.81 -13.68 -1.10
C LEU A 149 -1.42 -14.17 -2.42
N PRO A 150 -0.62 -14.69 -3.37
CA PRO A 150 -1.14 -15.34 -4.57
C PRO A 150 -2.15 -16.43 -4.22
N GLN A 151 -3.31 -16.39 -4.89
CA GLN A 151 -4.40 -17.29 -4.54
C GLN A 151 -4.06 -18.76 -4.79
N THR A 152 -3.18 -19.05 -5.77
CA THR A 152 -2.65 -20.40 -6.00
C THR A 152 -1.87 -20.96 -4.81
N LEU A 153 -1.27 -20.11 -3.97
CA LEU A 153 -0.57 -20.52 -2.75
C LEU A 153 -1.55 -20.73 -1.58
N GLU A 154 -2.59 -19.89 -1.50
CA GLU A 154 -3.70 -20.10 -0.56
C GLU A 154 -4.36 -21.47 -0.79
N ASP A 155 -4.62 -21.80 -2.05
CA ASP A 155 -5.29 -23.05 -2.47
C ASP A 155 -4.49 -24.33 -2.10
N ILE A 156 -3.18 -24.21 -1.82
CA ILE A 156 -2.33 -25.33 -1.37
C ILE A 156 -1.99 -25.28 0.14
N GLY A 157 -2.72 -24.47 0.92
CA GLY A 157 -2.59 -24.43 2.38
C GLY A 157 -1.88 -23.19 2.95
N SER A 158 -1.59 -22.19 2.11
CA SER A 158 -1.13 -20.87 2.56
C SER A 158 0.11 -20.94 3.47
N TRP A 159 0.20 -20.06 4.46
CA TRP A 159 1.28 -19.99 5.46
C TRP A 159 1.42 -21.24 6.33
N ALA A 160 0.45 -22.14 6.34
CA ALA A 160 0.56 -23.43 7.02
C ALA A 160 1.31 -24.49 6.19
N ASN A 161 1.55 -24.23 4.90
CA ASN A 161 2.33 -25.10 4.03
C ASN A 161 3.81 -24.72 4.07
N GLU A 162 4.67 -25.63 4.53
CA GLU A 162 6.13 -25.42 4.64
C GLU A 162 6.79 -25.04 3.29
N SER A 163 6.23 -25.52 2.17
CA SER A 163 6.74 -25.19 0.83
C SER A 163 6.63 -23.71 0.49
N LEU A 164 5.76 -22.96 1.18
CA LEU A 164 5.57 -21.52 0.97
C LEU A 164 6.86 -20.73 1.20
N VAL A 165 7.70 -21.18 2.15
CA VAL A 165 9.01 -20.55 2.41
C VAL A 165 9.86 -20.51 1.14
N GLY A 166 9.83 -21.59 0.34
CA GLY A 166 10.55 -21.66 -0.93
C GLY A 166 10.00 -20.69 -1.97
N TYR A 167 8.67 -20.60 -2.10
CA TYR A 167 8.03 -19.66 -3.04
C TYR A 167 8.29 -18.20 -2.64
N TYR A 168 8.19 -17.88 -1.36
CA TYR A 168 8.48 -16.54 -0.85
C TYR A 168 9.94 -16.18 -1.05
N LYS A 169 10.86 -17.12 -0.80
CA LYS A 169 12.29 -16.92 -1.07
C LYS A 169 12.54 -16.61 -2.55
N HIS A 170 11.97 -17.39 -3.47
CA HIS A 170 12.12 -17.14 -4.91
C HIS A 170 11.58 -15.76 -5.31
N TYR A 171 10.42 -15.38 -4.77
CA TYR A 171 9.86 -14.05 -4.97
C TYR A 171 10.79 -12.95 -4.45
N ALA A 172 11.30 -13.08 -3.23
CA ALA A 172 12.25 -12.15 -2.66
C ALA A 172 13.54 -12.07 -3.51
N ASP A 173 14.10 -13.20 -3.95
CA ASP A 173 15.30 -13.25 -4.80
C ASP A 173 15.09 -12.47 -6.11
N VAL A 174 13.92 -12.63 -6.75
CA VAL A 174 13.55 -11.87 -7.96
C VAL A 174 13.48 -10.37 -7.67
N VAL A 175 12.86 -9.98 -6.56
CA VAL A 175 12.74 -8.57 -6.13
C VAL A 175 14.11 -7.96 -5.85
N PHE A 176 14.96 -8.65 -5.08
CA PHE A 176 16.33 -8.20 -4.78
C PHE A 176 17.18 -8.08 -6.04
N LYS A 177 17.09 -9.04 -6.95
CA LYS A 177 17.81 -8.99 -8.23
C LYS A 177 17.34 -7.83 -9.11
N ALA A 178 16.05 -7.50 -9.08
CA ALA A 178 15.48 -6.44 -9.90
C ALA A 178 15.79 -5.03 -9.34
N TYR A 179 15.70 -4.84 -8.02
CA TYR A 179 15.69 -3.50 -7.42
C TYR A 179 16.78 -3.25 -6.38
N GLY A 180 17.55 -4.26 -5.96
CA GLY A 180 18.51 -4.15 -4.87
C GLY A 180 19.59 -3.09 -5.08
N ASP A 181 19.98 -2.83 -6.33
CA ASP A 181 20.96 -1.78 -6.66
C ASP A 181 20.38 -0.36 -6.57
N LYS A 182 19.04 -0.22 -6.57
CA LYS A 182 18.34 1.07 -6.59
C LYS A 182 17.64 1.40 -5.27
N VAL A 183 17.33 0.40 -4.45
CA VAL A 183 16.56 0.55 -3.22
C VAL A 183 17.44 0.17 -2.03
N LEU A 184 17.67 1.12 -1.14
CA LEU A 184 18.52 0.92 0.05
C LEU A 184 17.75 0.30 1.23
N MET A 185 16.41 0.30 1.18
CA MET A 185 15.53 -0.17 2.25
C MET A 185 14.41 -1.05 1.68
N ILE A 186 14.51 -2.35 1.96
CA ILE A 186 13.56 -3.41 1.59
C ILE A 186 13.13 -4.19 2.84
#